data_AF-A0A7K3MAT3-F1
#
_entry.id   AF-A0A7K3MAT3-F1
#
_cell.length_a   1.000
_cell.length_b   1.000
_cell.length_c   1.000
_cell.angle_alpha   90.00
_cell.angle_beta   90.00
_cell.angle_gamma   90.00
#
_symmetry.space_group_name_H-M   'P 1'
#
loop_
_entity.id
_entity.type
_entity.pdbx_description
1 polymer ?
#
loop_
_entity_poly.entity_id
_entity_poly.type
_entity_poly.pdbx_seq_one_letter_code
_entity_poly.pdbx_strand_id
1 'polypeptide(L)'
;MNARGRRRACTPAEASTRLRHAEAFFATAQLVASEEGKPTDYDYNHVAAGVAVLAAIAASDALCCKLLGERARGQDHRQAIEVLEEIRYGEGNPAAQQRRTRELSQALATALDIKDESHYGTRMLTAEQVTRVMRAAEKLVSAARRVIRGGV
;
A
#
# COMPACT_ATOMS: atom_id res chain seq x y z
N MET A 1 24.22 15.88 6.53
CA MET A 1 22.77 16.11 6.47
C MET A 1 22.09 14.75 6.59
N ASN A 2 21.15 14.61 7.52
CA ASN A 2 20.68 13.31 8.04
C ASN A 2 19.90 12.53 6.97
N ALA A 3 20.44 11.39 6.52
CA ALA A 3 19.90 10.54 5.45
C ALA A 3 18.70 9.67 5.88
N ARG A 4 17.91 10.14 6.85
CA ARG A 4 16.59 9.57 7.14
C ARG A 4 15.61 10.49 6.43
N GLY A 5 15.10 10.07 5.28
CA GLY A 5 14.15 10.88 4.52
C GLY A 5 12.98 11.36 5.39
N ARG A 6 12.21 12.33 4.90
CA ARG A 6 11.18 13.00 5.70
C ARG A 6 10.16 11.99 6.26
N ARG A 7 10.17 11.76 7.58
CA ARG A 7 9.13 11.01 8.31
C ARG A 7 8.14 11.97 8.95
N ARG A 8 6.97 11.47 9.33
CA ARG A 8 5.96 12.20 10.10
C ARG A 8 5.44 11.31 11.21
N ALA A 9 5.50 11.80 12.45
CA ALA A 9 4.87 11.17 13.60
C ALA A 9 3.36 11.00 13.38
N CYS A 10 2.79 9.93 13.91
CA CYS A 10 1.37 9.67 13.83
C CYS A 10 0.83 8.88 15.02
N THR A 11 -0.46 9.06 15.25
CA THR A 11 -1.23 8.50 16.36
C THR A 11 -1.94 7.19 15.95
N PRO A 12 -2.37 6.37 16.92
CA PRO A 12 -3.23 5.21 16.65
C PRO A 12 -4.55 5.56 15.93
N ALA A 13 -5.09 6.76 16.18
CA ALA A 13 -6.28 7.27 15.49
C ALA A 13 -6.00 7.59 14.01
N GLU A 14 -4.83 8.17 13.71
CA GLU A 14 -4.37 8.37 12.33
C GLU A 14 -4.10 7.03 11.63
N ALA A 15 -3.54 6.03 12.32
CA ALA A 15 -3.40 4.67 11.78
C ALA A 15 -4.76 4.07 11.37
N SER A 16 -5.76 4.19 12.25
CA SER A 16 -7.12 3.70 11.98
C SER A 16 -7.78 4.43 10.81
N THR A 17 -7.53 5.74 10.69
CA THR A 17 -8.00 6.55 9.56
C THR A 17 -7.34 6.12 8.26
N ARG A 18 -6.03 5.86 8.28
CA ARG A 18 -5.30 5.34 7.12
C ARG A 18 -5.80 3.98 6.67
N LEU A 19 -6.15 3.09 7.59
CA LEU A 19 -6.79 1.82 7.24
C LEU A 19 -8.14 2.04 6.54
N ARG A 20 -9.00 2.94 7.04
CA ARG A 20 -10.28 3.23 6.37
C ARG A 20 -10.07 3.71 4.94
N HIS A 21 -9.09 4.58 4.71
CA HIS A 21 -8.74 5.02 3.35
C HIS A 21 -8.24 3.85 2.49
N ALA A 22 -7.36 3.00 3.03
CA ALA A 22 -6.83 1.85 2.31
C ALA A 22 -7.93 0.89 1.88
N GLU A 23 -8.89 0.61 2.76
CA GLU A 23 -10.04 -0.25 2.45
C GLU A 23 -10.97 0.38 1.41
N ALA A 24 -11.25 1.69 1.52
CA ALA A 24 -12.09 2.40 0.56
C ALA A 24 -11.44 2.44 -0.83
N PHE A 25 -10.13 2.73 -0.90
CA PHE A 25 -9.39 2.68 -2.16
C PHE A 25 -9.38 1.27 -2.74
N PHE A 26 -9.10 0.25 -1.94
CA PHE A 26 -9.05 -1.12 -2.46
C PHE A 26 -10.40 -1.60 -2.97
N ALA A 27 -11.49 -1.33 -2.24
CA ALA A 27 -12.84 -1.64 -2.70
C ALA A 27 -13.18 -0.90 -4.01
N THR A 28 -12.78 0.37 -4.12
CA THR A 28 -12.96 1.16 -5.35
C THR A 28 -12.15 0.56 -6.51
N ALA A 29 -10.89 0.19 -6.29
CA ALA A 29 -10.05 -0.45 -7.30
C ALA A 29 -10.66 -1.77 -7.80
N GLN A 30 -11.31 -2.55 -6.92
CA GLN A 30 -12.03 -3.77 -7.32
C GLN A 30 -13.23 -3.47 -8.23
N LEU A 31 -14.04 -2.47 -7.88
CA LEU A 31 -15.15 -2.01 -8.73
C LEU A 31 -14.63 -1.49 -10.09
N VAL A 32 -13.49 -0.81 -10.10
CA VAL A 32 -12.88 -0.29 -11.34
C VAL A 32 -12.13 -1.37 -12.12
N ALA A 33 -11.79 -2.51 -11.52
CA ALA A 33 -11.20 -3.64 -12.23
C ALA A 33 -12.25 -4.63 -12.80
N SER A 34 -13.52 -4.56 -12.40
CA SER A 34 -14.55 -5.50 -12.89
C SER A 34 -14.97 -5.18 -14.33
N GLU A 35 -14.82 -6.11 -15.27
CA GLU A 35 -15.09 -5.87 -16.70
C GLU A 35 -16.57 -5.58 -17.06
N GLU A 36 -17.51 -5.84 -16.15
CA GLU A 36 -18.94 -5.76 -16.46
C GLU A 36 -19.43 -4.33 -16.74
N GLY A 37 -19.97 -4.11 -17.94
CA GLY A 37 -20.68 -2.88 -18.33
C GLY A 37 -19.81 -1.65 -18.61
N LYS A 38 -18.48 -1.81 -18.74
CA LYS A 38 -17.57 -0.69 -18.96
C LYS A 38 -17.46 -0.27 -20.43
N PRO A 39 -17.52 1.04 -20.73
CA PRO A 39 -17.15 1.56 -22.04
C PRO A 39 -15.72 1.17 -22.42
N THR A 40 -15.50 0.81 -23.68
CA THR A 40 -14.19 0.36 -24.19
C THR A 40 -13.26 1.51 -24.59
N ASP A 41 -13.74 2.75 -24.57
CA ASP A 41 -13.01 3.98 -24.92
C ASP A 41 -12.30 4.64 -23.73
N TYR A 42 -12.45 4.10 -22.52
CA TYR A 42 -11.79 4.58 -21.31
C TYR A 42 -10.69 3.64 -20.80
N ASP A 43 -9.62 4.21 -20.27
CA ASP A 43 -8.51 3.46 -19.69
C ASP A 43 -8.77 3.09 -18.22
N TYR A 44 -9.66 2.13 -18.01
CA TYR A 44 -10.01 1.64 -16.68
C TYR A 44 -8.86 0.89 -16.00
N ASN A 45 -7.89 0.37 -16.77
CA ASN A 45 -6.71 -0.29 -16.21
C ASN A 45 -5.83 0.71 -15.46
N HIS A 46 -5.59 1.90 -16.01
CA HIS A 46 -4.89 2.97 -15.29
C HIS A 46 -5.62 3.39 -14.02
N VAL A 47 -6.94 3.57 -14.10
CA VAL A 47 -7.72 3.98 -12.94
C VAL A 47 -7.69 2.89 -11.85
N ALA A 48 -7.92 1.62 -12.20
CA ALA A 48 -7.86 0.52 -11.26
C ALA A 48 -6.48 0.40 -10.60
N ALA A 49 -5.41 0.41 -11.40
CA ALA A 49 -4.05 0.34 -10.91
C ALA A 49 -3.72 1.54 -10.01
N GLY A 50 -4.02 2.76 -10.46
CA GLY A 50 -3.74 3.99 -9.73
C GLY A 50 -4.43 4.05 -8.37
N VAL A 51 -5.68 3.58 -8.28
CA VAL A 51 -6.42 3.49 -7.02
C VAL A 51 -5.87 2.36 -6.13
N ALA A 52 -5.46 1.22 -6.71
CA ALA A 52 -4.80 0.14 -5.97
C ALA A 52 -3.46 0.58 -5.35
N VAL A 53 -2.69 1.42 -6.06
CA VAL A 53 -1.47 2.04 -5.51
C VAL A 53 -1.78 2.91 -4.30
N LEU A 54 -2.83 3.74 -4.37
CA LEU A 54 -3.27 4.55 -3.22
C LEU A 54 -3.66 3.67 -2.03
N ALA A 55 -4.31 2.53 -2.28
CA ALA A 55 -4.65 1.56 -1.24
C ALA A 55 -3.39 0.97 -0.57
N ALA A 56 -2.40 0.56 -1.36
CA ALA A 56 -1.13 0.02 -0.87
C ALA A 56 -0.38 1.04 0.00
N ILE A 57 -0.28 2.29 -0.44
CA ILE A 57 0.37 3.37 0.31
C ILE A 57 -0.38 3.65 1.62
N ALA A 58 -1.70 3.76 1.56
CA ALA A 58 -2.50 4.02 2.76
C ALA A 58 -2.41 2.87 3.77
N ALA A 59 -2.37 1.61 3.31
CA ALA A 59 -2.18 0.45 4.18
C ALA A 59 -0.79 0.40 4.81
N SER A 60 0.26 0.73 4.06
CA SER A 60 1.63 0.87 4.58
C SER A 60 1.70 1.96 5.66
N ASP A 61 1.14 3.14 5.37
CA ASP A 61 1.04 4.24 6.34
C ASP A 61 0.32 3.80 7.63
N ALA A 62 -0.76 3.03 7.50
CA ALA A 62 -1.52 2.52 8.63
C ALA A 62 -0.68 1.56 9.51
N LEU A 63 0.06 0.64 8.88
CA LEU A 63 0.96 -0.29 9.57
C LEU A 63 2.09 0.46 10.30
N CYS A 64 2.78 1.36 9.60
CA CYS A 64 3.88 2.13 10.18
C CYS A 64 3.40 3.01 11.34
N CYS A 65 2.27 3.70 11.18
CA CYS A 65 1.71 4.49 12.28
C CYS A 65 1.33 3.65 13.50
N LYS A 66 0.78 2.45 13.30
CA LYS A 66 0.38 1.60 14.42
C LYS A 66 1.57 0.96 15.14
N LEU A 67 2.62 0.57 14.40
CA LEU A 67 3.72 -0.22 14.94
C LEU A 67 4.98 0.59 15.27
N LEU A 68 5.17 1.75 14.62
CA LEU A 68 6.34 2.63 14.82
C LEU A 68 5.96 3.99 15.42
N GLY A 69 4.69 4.41 15.33
CA GLY A 69 4.27 5.77 15.70
C GLY A 69 4.72 6.84 14.69
N GLU A 70 5.22 6.43 13.52
CA GLU A 70 5.60 7.33 12.43
C GLU A 70 5.43 6.66 11.07
N ARG A 71 5.35 7.46 10.02
CA ARG A 71 5.27 7.01 8.62
C ARG A 71 6.15 7.85 7.71
N ALA A 72 6.44 7.32 6.53
CA ALA A 72 7.12 8.10 5.49
C ALA A 72 6.28 9.31 5.06
N ARG A 73 6.96 10.41 4.76
CA ARG A 73 6.36 11.69 4.35
C ARG A 73 7.28 12.36 3.32
N GLY A 74 7.41 11.76 2.15
CA GLY A 74 8.20 12.28 1.04
C GLY A 74 7.51 12.06 -0.30
N GLN A 75 7.98 12.77 -1.33
CA GLN A 75 7.67 12.46 -2.72
C GLN A 75 8.45 11.23 -3.21
N ASP A 76 9.58 10.93 -2.55
CA ASP A 76 10.29 9.67 -2.77
C ASP A 76 9.55 8.54 -2.06
N HIS A 77 8.83 7.77 -2.85
CA HIS A 77 8.04 6.64 -2.35
C HIS A 77 8.91 5.44 -1.98
N ARG A 78 10.16 5.33 -2.47
CA ARG A 78 11.07 4.24 -2.05
C ARG A 78 11.36 4.30 -0.56
N GLN A 79 11.38 5.50 -0.01
CA GLN A 79 11.51 5.70 1.42
C GLN A 79 10.39 5.02 2.24
N ALA A 80 9.18 4.89 1.69
CA ALA A 80 8.08 4.20 2.37
C ALA A 80 8.36 2.69 2.52
N ILE A 81 9.11 2.09 1.60
CA ILE A 81 9.53 0.69 1.66
C ILE A 81 10.49 0.49 2.83
N GLU A 82 11.51 1.34 2.95
CA GLU A 82 12.50 1.29 4.04
C GLU A 82 11.83 1.44 5.42
N VAL A 83 10.92 2.41 5.57
CA VAL A 83 10.18 2.60 6.82
C VAL A 83 9.29 1.39 7.12
N LEU A 84 8.68 0.78 6.10
CA LEU A 84 7.87 -0.42 6.29
C LEU A 84 8.74 -1.62 6.72
N GLU A 85 10.00 -1.70 6.29
CA GLU A 85 10.92 -2.77 6.72
C GLU A 85 11.31 -2.70 8.20
N GLU A 86 11.15 -1.54 8.82
CA GLU A 86 11.46 -1.31 10.23
C GLU A 86 10.35 -1.80 11.17
N ILE A 87 9.12 -2.04 10.68
CA ILE A 87 8.03 -2.49 11.56
C ILE A 87 8.38 -3.82 12.22
N ARG A 88 8.04 -3.94 13.50
CA ARG A 88 8.11 -5.18 14.26
C ARG A 88 6.73 -5.52 14.76
N TYR A 89 6.39 -6.80 14.67
CA TYR A 89 5.21 -7.33 15.35
C TYR A 89 5.64 -7.61 16.79
N GLY A 90 4.72 -7.64 17.77
CA GLY A 90 5.07 -7.80 19.19
C GLY A 90 5.80 -9.11 19.50
N GLU A 91 5.21 -9.99 20.29
CA GLU A 91 5.82 -11.29 20.58
C GLU A 91 5.83 -12.20 19.34
N GLY A 92 6.81 -13.11 19.26
CA GLY A 92 6.90 -14.13 18.20
C GLY A 92 8.30 -14.38 17.68
N ASN A 93 8.44 -15.35 16.77
CA ASN A 93 9.72 -15.73 16.18
C ASN A 93 10.31 -14.58 15.31
N PRO A 94 11.50 -14.04 15.63
CA PRO A 94 12.09 -12.91 14.90
C PRO A 94 12.29 -13.17 13.40
N ALA A 95 12.65 -14.38 13.01
CA ALA A 95 12.83 -14.74 11.60
C ALA A 95 11.48 -14.77 10.86
N ALA A 96 10.41 -15.21 11.51
CA ALA A 96 9.07 -15.18 10.93
C ALA A 96 8.56 -13.74 10.77
N GLN A 97 8.79 -12.89 11.77
CA GLN A 97 8.44 -11.47 11.68
C GLN A 97 9.21 -10.76 10.56
N GLN A 98 10.52 -11.02 10.45
CA GLN A 98 11.36 -10.44 9.39
C GLN A 98 10.90 -10.86 7.99
N ARG A 99 10.53 -12.14 7.80
CA ARG A 99 9.96 -12.61 6.52
C ARG A 99 8.65 -11.89 6.20
N ARG A 100 7.73 -11.80 7.18
CA ARG A 100 6.46 -11.10 7.01
C ARG A 100 6.66 -9.64 6.62
N THR A 101 7.57 -8.93 7.29
CA THR A 101 7.87 -7.54 6.99
C THR A 101 8.46 -7.37 5.59
N ARG A 102 9.43 -8.21 5.18
CA ARG A 102 9.99 -8.19 3.81
C ARG A 102 8.94 -8.45 2.74
N GLU A 103 8.04 -9.38 3.00
CA GLU A 103 6.94 -9.68 2.08
C GLU A 103 5.99 -8.50 1.86
N LEU A 104 5.74 -7.70 2.90
CA LEU A 104 4.91 -6.50 2.80
C LEU A 104 5.66 -5.36 2.09
N SER A 105 6.95 -5.20 2.36
CA SER A 105 7.82 -4.25 1.67
C SER A 105 7.93 -4.57 0.17
N GLN A 106 8.03 -5.84 -0.21
CA GLN A 106 8.02 -6.26 -1.62
C GLN A 106 6.66 -6.02 -2.29
N ALA A 107 5.56 -6.19 -1.56
CA ALA A 107 4.23 -5.84 -2.07
C ALA A 107 4.12 -4.32 -2.30
N LEU A 108 4.60 -3.50 -1.36
CA LEU A 108 4.63 -2.05 -1.54
C LEU A 108 5.52 -1.65 -2.72
N ALA A 109 6.71 -2.25 -2.86
CA ALA A 109 7.59 -2.02 -4.02
C ALA A 109 6.87 -2.31 -5.33
N THR A 110 6.19 -3.45 -5.42
CA THR A 110 5.39 -3.82 -6.61
C THR A 110 4.31 -2.79 -6.95
N ALA A 111 3.66 -2.20 -5.95
CA ALA A 111 2.66 -1.15 -6.18
C ALA A 111 3.32 0.18 -6.57
N LEU A 112 4.47 0.52 -6.01
CA LEU A 112 5.16 1.76 -6.34
C LEU A 112 5.80 1.73 -7.73
N ASP A 113 6.23 0.57 -8.20
CA ASP A 113 6.80 0.40 -9.55
C ASP A 113 5.79 0.77 -10.66
N ILE A 114 4.48 0.61 -10.41
CA ILE A 114 3.44 0.95 -11.39
C ILE A 114 2.88 2.36 -11.23
N LYS A 115 3.21 3.05 -10.13
CA LYS A 115 2.57 4.32 -9.75
C LYS A 115 2.68 5.36 -10.87
N ASP A 116 3.88 5.64 -11.33
CA ASP A 116 4.12 6.75 -12.24
C ASP A 116 3.46 6.50 -13.60
N GLU A 117 3.49 5.25 -14.10
CA GLU A 117 2.75 4.88 -15.31
C GLU A 117 1.23 4.99 -15.06
N SER A 118 0.71 4.45 -13.95
CA SER A 118 -0.73 4.50 -13.66
C SER A 118 -1.31 5.90 -13.45
N HIS A 119 -0.49 6.89 -13.08
CA HIS A 119 -0.94 8.26 -12.76
C HIS A 119 -0.59 9.29 -13.82
N TYR A 120 0.52 9.11 -14.53
CA TYR A 120 1.08 10.09 -15.46
C TYR A 120 1.54 9.49 -16.79
N GLY A 121 1.52 8.16 -16.88
CA GLY A 121 1.92 7.41 -18.06
C GLY A 121 0.99 7.63 -19.24
N THR A 122 1.51 7.31 -20.42
CA THR A 122 0.76 7.33 -21.67
C THR A 122 0.66 5.94 -22.28
N ARG A 123 1.28 4.92 -21.68
CA ARG A 123 1.23 3.54 -22.17
C ARG A 123 0.14 2.78 -21.43
N MET A 124 -0.78 2.22 -22.18
CA MET A 124 -1.85 1.33 -21.68
C MET A 124 -1.28 0.25 -20.75
N LEU A 125 -1.80 0.19 -19.52
CA LEU A 125 -1.49 -0.89 -18.59
C LEU A 125 -2.23 -2.16 -18.99
N THR A 126 -1.55 -3.30 -18.89
CA THR A 126 -2.13 -4.60 -19.18
C THR A 126 -2.95 -5.12 -18.00
N ALA A 127 -3.92 -6.01 -18.27
CA ALA A 127 -4.68 -6.70 -17.23
C ALA A 127 -3.79 -7.49 -16.25
N GLU A 128 -2.65 -8.01 -16.72
CA GLU A 128 -1.67 -8.69 -15.87
C GLU A 128 -1.01 -7.71 -14.88
N GLN A 129 -0.62 -6.52 -15.35
CA GLN A 129 -0.06 -5.48 -14.51
C GLN A 129 -1.07 -5.01 -13.45
N VAL A 130 -2.34 -4.83 -13.84
CA VAL A 130 -3.45 -4.51 -12.92
C VAL A 130 -3.62 -5.62 -11.88
N THR A 131 -3.68 -6.88 -12.32
CA THR A 131 -3.81 -8.04 -11.41
C THR A 131 -2.66 -8.10 -10.41
N ARG A 132 -1.44 -7.82 -10.85
CA ARG A 132 -0.24 -7.81 -10.00
C ARG A 132 -0.32 -6.73 -8.92
N VAL A 133 -0.69 -5.49 -9.25
CA VAL A 133 -0.84 -4.43 -8.25
C VAL A 133 -2.02 -4.66 -7.32
N MET A 134 -3.13 -5.22 -7.82
CA MET A 134 -4.29 -5.57 -7.00
C MET A 134 -3.93 -6.59 -5.90
N ARG A 135 -3.21 -7.65 -6.24
CA ARG A 135 -2.72 -8.64 -5.26
C ARG A 135 -1.76 -8.02 -4.24
N ALA A 136 -0.90 -7.11 -4.68
CA ALA A 136 0.02 -6.40 -3.80
C ALA A 136 -0.73 -5.50 -2.79
N ALA A 137 -1.71 -4.73 -3.28
CA ALA A 137 -2.57 -3.89 -2.45
C ALA A 137 -3.38 -4.73 -1.44
N GLU A 138 -3.97 -5.84 -1.88
CA GLU A 138 -4.73 -6.76 -1.02
C GLU A 138 -3.88 -7.27 0.16
N LYS A 139 -2.63 -7.67 -0.12
CA LYS A 139 -1.71 -8.20 0.90
C LYS A 139 -1.45 -7.16 2.00
N LEU A 140 -1.22 -5.91 1.62
CA LEU A 140 -0.99 -4.80 2.54
C LEU A 140 -2.26 -4.43 3.32
N VAL A 141 -3.40 -4.29 2.64
CA VAL A 141 -4.70 -3.95 3.27
C VAL A 141 -5.10 -5.03 4.27
N SER A 142 -4.94 -6.31 3.92
CA SER A 142 -5.23 -7.43 4.80
C SER A 142 -4.33 -7.44 6.04
N ALA A 143 -3.04 -7.14 5.88
CA ALA A 143 -2.12 -7.02 7.00
C ALA A 143 -2.47 -5.85 7.92
N ALA A 144 -2.76 -4.67 7.36
CA ALA A 144 -3.17 -3.50 8.11
C ALA A 144 -4.49 -3.75 8.88
N ARG A 145 -5.46 -4.41 8.25
CA ARG A 145 -6.72 -4.81 8.88
C ARG A 145 -6.49 -5.68 10.11
N ARG A 146 -5.66 -6.73 10.00
CA ARG A 146 -5.34 -7.62 11.12
C ARG A 146 -4.70 -6.86 12.29
N VAL A 147 -3.73 -6.00 12.00
CA VAL A 147 -2.97 -5.26 13.03
C VAL A 147 -3.81 -4.22 13.76
N ILE A 148 -4.70 -3.52 13.05
CA ILE A 148 -5.46 -2.40 13.62
C ILE A 148 -6.77 -2.86 14.24
N ARG A 149 -7.47 -3.83 13.63
CA ARG A 149 -8.78 -4.31 14.13
C ARG A 149 -8.68 -5.59 14.96
N GLY A 150 -7.64 -6.41 14.77
CA GLY A 150 -7.48 -7.69 15.46
C GLY A 150 -6.85 -7.59 16.85
N GLY A 151 -6.29 -6.44 17.23
CA GLY A 151 -5.36 -6.37 18.37
C GLY A 151 -4.06 -7.10 18.06
N VAL A 152 -2.93 -6.60 18.56
CA VAL A 152 -1.65 -7.32 18.56
C VAL A 152 -1.50 -7.96 19.92
#